data_AF-A0A1M7PFA2-F1
#
_entry.id   AF-A0A1M7PFA2-F1
#
_cell.length_a   1.000
_cell.length_b   1.000
_cell.length_c   1.000
_cell.angle_alpha   90.00
_cell.angle_beta   90.00
_cell.angle_gamma   90.00
#
_symmetry.space_group_name_H-M   'P 1'
#
loop_
_entity.id
_entity.type
_entity.pdbx_description
1 polymer ?
#
loop_
_entity_poly.entity_id
_entity_poly.type
_entity_poly.pdbx_seq_one_letter_code
_entity_poly.pdbx_strand_id
1 'polypeptide(L)'
;MVLHGESSPVDCYAIRDRAWGPRRDHRQRRVGYAYGTASATSAFLAIFGLDTTGIDRVWSGYLMRDGVWAKLESGERRVDRDAAGRPAAVVIEARDELGRSLHASGTVVSRMAFTPYPSMLTWCGMTTWDFDGQQGWGEDQDVWSPRRWRREMIADRP
;
A
#
# COMPACT_ATOMS: atom_id res chain seq x y z
N MET A 1 3.82 0.88 24.51
CA MET A 1 2.48 0.30 24.28
C MET A 1 2.26 -0.80 25.29
N VAL A 2 1.07 -0.89 25.91
CA VAL A 2 0.73 -1.96 26.85
C VAL A 2 -0.33 -2.87 26.23
N LEU A 3 -0.03 -4.16 26.08
CA LEU A 3 -0.94 -5.17 25.54
C LEU A 3 -1.00 -6.34 26.51
N HIS A 4 -2.21 -6.75 26.92
CA HIS A 4 -2.41 -7.85 27.89
C HIS A 4 -1.61 -7.71 29.20
N GLY A 5 -1.34 -6.46 29.63
CA GLY A 5 -0.54 -6.16 30.82
C GLY A 5 0.97 -6.13 30.60
N GLU A 6 1.46 -6.50 29.42
CA GLU A 6 2.88 -6.40 29.04
C GLU A 6 3.16 -5.03 28.39
N SER A 7 4.23 -4.37 28.84
CA SER A 7 4.67 -3.09 28.26
C SER A 7 5.82 -3.28 27.30
N SER A 8 5.65 -2.85 26.05
CA SER A 8 6.69 -2.81 25.02
C SER A 8 7.01 -1.36 24.64
N PRO A 9 8.28 -0.93 24.60
CA PRO A 9 8.64 0.38 24.07
C PRO A 9 8.31 0.46 22.58
N VAL A 10 7.86 1.63 22.11
CA VAL A 10 7.59 1.89 20.70
C VAL A 10 8.48 3.04 20.28
N ASP A 11 9.48 2.74 19.47
CA ASP A 11 10.40 3.68 18.85
C ASP A 11 10.43 3.37 17.35
N CYS A 12 9.57 4.05 16.60
CA CYS A 12 9.41 3.80 15.18
C CYS A 12 8.95 5.07 14.45
N TYR A 13 9.14 5.05 13.14
CA TYR A 13 8.53 6.05 12.26
C TYR A 13 7.06 5.73 12.03
N ALA A 14 6.24 6.77 11.89
CA ALA A 14 4.83 6.64 11.58
C ALA A 14 4.46 7.61 10.47
N ILE A 15 3.54 7.17 9.60
CA ILE A 15 2.94 8.03 8.60
C ILE A 15 1.59 8.53 9.11
N ARG A 16 1.24 9.75 8.71
CA ARG A 16 -0.09 10.30 8.94
C ARG A 16 -0.66 10.73 7.62
N ASP A 17 -1.74 10.08 7.22
CA ASP A 17 -2.51 10.47 6.05
C ASP A 17 -3.81 11.18 6.47
N ARG A 18 -4.40 11.88 5.51
CA ARG A 18 -5.68 12.56 5.68
C ARG A 18 -6.43 12.58 4.36
N ALA A 19 -7.61 11.97 4.35
CA ALA A 19 -8.53 12.02 3.21
C ALA A 19 -9.92 12.53 3.64
N TRP A 20 -10.50 13.45 2.88
CA TRP A 20 -11.87 13.94 3.06
C TRP A 20 -12.57 14.02 1.71
N GLY A 21 -13.90 13.97 1.73
CA GLY A 21 -14.73 14.09 0.55
C GLY A 21 -16.01 13.25 0.67
N PRO A 22 -17.01 13.49 -0.20
CA PRO A 22 -18.23 12.71 -0.19
C PRO A 22 -17.96 11.22 -0.42
N ARG A 23 -18.38 10.36 0.51
CA ARG A 23 -18.33 8.91 0.36
C ARG A 23 -19.64 8.45 -0.27
N ARG A 24 -19.55 7.77 -1.41
CA ARG A 24 -20.71 7.14 -2.06
C ARG A 24 -20.61 5.64 -1.82
N ASP A 25 -21.47 5.12 -0.95
CA ASP A 25 -21.46 3.74 -0.44
C ASP A 25 -21.59 2.62 -1.49
N HIS A 26 -21.69 2.94 -2.77
CA HIS A 26 -21.91 1.97 -3.85
C HIS A 26 -20.84 2.03 -4.94
N ARG A 27 -19.76 2.81 -4.73
CA ARG A 27 -18.73 3.03 -5.76
C ARG A 27 -17.30 2.90 -5.25
N GLN A 28 -17.04 1.99 -4.32
CA GLN A 28 -15.66 1.72 -3.92
C GLN A 28 -14.84 1.22 -5.11
N ARG A 29 -13.80 1.98 -5.44
CA ARG A 29 -12.83 1.61 -6.48
C ARG A 29 -11.80 0.66 -5.89
N ARG A 30 -11.18 -0.14 -6.75
CA ARG A 30 -9.93 -0.80 -6.37
C ARG A 30 -8.85 0.27 -6.26
N VAL A 31 -8.18 0.30 -5.13
CA VAL A 31 -7.14 1.29 -4.78
C VAL A 31 -6.01 0.52 -4.11
N GLY A 32 -4.78 0.84 -4.50
CA GLY A 32 -3.59 0.48 -3.75
C GLY A 32 -3.15 1.66 -2.89
N TYR A 33 -2.69 1.41 -1.69
CA TYR A 33 -2.03 2.44 -0.87
C TYR A 33 -0.84 1.77 -0.19
N ALA A 34 0.36 2.19 -0.53
CA ALA A 34 1.59 1.61 0.02
C ALA A 34 2.47 2.72 0.57
N TYR A 35 3.10 2.47 1.71
CA TYR A 35 4.18 3.32 2.21
C TYR A 35 5.27 2.48 2.85
N GLY A 36 6.48 2.98 2.77
CA GLY A 36 7.66 2.40 3.42
C GLY A 36 8.51 3.51 4.00
N THR A 37 9.04 3.30 5.20
CA THR A 37 9.97 4.22 5.86
C THR A 37 11.18 3.45 6.33
N ALA A 38 12.37 3.81 5.84
CA ALA A 38 13.65 3.25 6.25
C ALA A 38 14.33 4.16 7.29
N SER A 39 14.14 5.47 7.19
CA SER A 39 14.70 6.46 8.12
C SER A 39 13.90 7.76 8.12
N ALA A 40 14.29 8.71 8.97
CA ALA A 40 13.75 10.07 8.96
C ALA A 40 13.91 10.82 7.62
N THR A 41 14.82 10.34 6.75
CA THR A 41 15.20 10.99 5.49
C THR A 41 14.99 10.10 4.27
N SER A 42 14.50 8.87 4.46
CA SER A 42 14.30 7.88 3.40
C SER A 42 12.95 7.19 3.57
N ALA A 43 11.99 7.57 2.71
CA ALA A 43 10.63 7.04 2.75
C ALA A 43 9.90 7.24 1.41
N PHE A 44 8.85 6.46 1.20
CA PHE A 44 7.91 6.68 0.11
C PHE A 44 6.46 6.48 0.57
N LEU A 45 5.54 7.07 -0.18
CA LEU A 45 4.12 6.75 -0.15
C LEU A 45 3.62 6.75 -1.58
N ALA A 46 2.79 5.79 -1.95
CA ALA A 46 2.19 5.70 -3.27
C ALA A 46 0.73 5.24 -3.16
N ILE A 47 -0.15 6.00 -3.80
CA ILE A 47 -1.57 5.69 -3.97
C ILE A 47 -1.76 5.28 -5.41
N PHE A 48 -2.41 4.15 -5.62
CA PHE A 48 -2.63 3.57 -6.93
C PHE A 48 -4.10 3.44 -7.23
N GLY A 49 -4.44 3.50 -8.50
CA GLY A 49 -5.72 2.98 -8.94
C GLY A 49 -5.63 2.40 -10.34
N LEU A 50 -6.58 1.52 -10.60
CA LEU A 50 -6.66 0.80 -11.87
C LEU A 50 -6.82 1.76 -13.05
N ASP A 51 -5.96 1.61 -14.05
CA ASP A 51 -6.19 2.15 -15.38
C ASP A 51 -7.17 1.27 -16.18
N THR A 52 -7.44 1.68 -17.42
CA THR A 52 -8.35 0.97 -18.34
C THR A 52 -7.81 -0.39 -18.80
N THR A 53 -6.52 -0.65 -18.62
CA THR A 53 -5.85 -1.89 -19.03
C THR A 53 -5.73 -2.92 -17.91
N GLY A 54 -6.10 -2.56 -16.68
CA GLY A 54 -6.00 -3.47 -15.53
C GLY A 54 -4.85 -3.16 -14.58
N ILE A 55 -3.99 -2.18 -14.90
CA ILE A 55 -2.74 -1.93 -14.18
C ILE A 55 -2.98 -0.94 -13.04
N ASP A 56 -2.42 -1.22 -11.85
CA ASP A 56 -2.44 -0.30 -10.71
C ASP A 56 -1.43 0.83 -10.95
N ARG A 57 -1.90 1.93 -11.54
CA ARG A 57 -1.06 3.11 -11.83
C ARG A 57 -0.99 4.05 -10.64
N VAL A 58 0.17 4.67 -10.45
CA VAL A 58 0.33 5.77 -9.48
C VAL A 58 -0.68 6.87 -9.80
N TRP A 59 -1.47 7.25 -8.80
CA TRP A 59 -2.36 8.41 -8.81
C TRP A 59 -1.79 9.57 -8.00
N SER A 60 -1.09 9.27 -6.92
CA SER A 60 -0.49 10.25 -6.03
C SER A 60 0.56 9.59 -5.15
N GLY A 61 1.39 10.38 -4.49
CA GLY A 61 2.41 9.87 -3.60
C GLY A 61 3.64 10.75 -3.58
N TYR A 62 4.66 10.27 -2.88
CA TYR A 62 5.96 10.91 -2.82
C TYR A 62 7.10 9.90 -2.69
N LEU A 63 8.28 10.38 -3.06
CA LEU A 63 9.56 9.79 -2.74
C LEU A 63 10.40 10.80 -1.97
N MET A 64 10.96 10.37 -0.84
CA MET A 64 11.90 11.11 -0.03
C MET A 64 13.23 10.35 0.01
N ARG A 65 14.30 11.01 -0.43
CA ARG A 65 15.68 10.51 -0.40
C ARG A 65 16.58 11.60 0.14
N ASP A 66 17.42 11.26 1.11
CA ASP A 66 18.33 12.19 1.78
C ASP A 66 17.60 13.45 2.31
N GLY A 67 16.35 13.27 2.75
CA GLY A 67 15.49 14.35 3.24
C GLY A 67 14.87 15.21 2.13
N VAL A 68 15.17 14.94 0.86
CA VAL A 68 14.61 15.63 -0.29
C VAL A 68 13.36 14.91 -0.76
N TRP A 69 12.22 15.54 -0.52
CA TRP A 69 10.88 15.08 -0.89
C TRP A 69 10.50 15.56 -2.30
N ALA A 70 9.86 14.69 -3.09
CA ALA A 70 9.20 15.05 -4.35
C ALA A 70 7.99 14.15 -4.61
N LYS A 71 7.03 14.65 -5.40
CA LYS A 71 5.83 13.88 -5.77
C LYS A 71 6.16 12.79 -6.76
N LEU A 72 5.51 11.65 -6.62
CA LEU A 72 5.50 10.64 -7.69
C LEU A 72 4.65 11.15 -8.85
N GLU A 73 5.21 11.14 -10.06
CA GLU A 73 4.52 11.57 -11.29
C GLU A 73 4.00 10.39 -12.11
N SER A 74 4.62 9.21 -11.98
CA SER A 74 4.25 8.02 -12.72
C SER A 74 4.73 6.75 -12.02
N GLY A 75 4.18 5.62 -12.41
CA GLY A 75 4.57 4.32 -11.91
C GLY A 75 3.44 3.31 -11.90
N GLU A 76 3.77 2.11 -11.46
CA GLU A 76 2.83 1.02 -11.28
C GLU A 76 3.16 0.16 -10.07
N ARG A 77 2.14 -0.56 -9.58
CA ARG A 77 2.23 -1.54 -8.51
C ARG A 77 1.80 -2.91 -9.02
N ARG A 78 2.54 -3.94 -8.62
CA ARG A 78 2.18 -5.35 -8.81
C ARG A 78 2.04 -6.01 -7.45
N VAL A 79 1.03 -6.86 -7.31
CA VAL A 79 0.71 -7.56 -6.06
C VAL A 79 0.65 -9.04 -6.34
N ASP A 80 1.60 -9.77 -5.78
CA ASP A 80 1.59 -11.22 -5.76
C ASP A 80 0.77 -11.71 -4.56
N ARG A 81 -0.01 -12.74 -4.82
CA ARG A 81 -0.99 -13.28 -3.87
C ARG A 81 -0.63 -14.71 -3.50
N ASP A 82 -0.90 -15.09 -2.27
CA ASP A 82 -0.75 -16.48 -1.83
C ASP A 82 -1.83 -17.40 -2.42
N ALA A 83 -1.75 -18.70 -2.12
CA ALA A 83 -2.72 -19.70 -2.58
C ALA A 83 -4.18 -19.39 -2.15
N ALA A 84 -4.37 -18.60 -1.09
CA ALA A 84 -5.68 -18.13 -0.63
C ALA A 84 -6.09 -16.79 -1.28
N GLY A 85 -5.26 -16.20 -2.15
CA GLY A 85 -5.50 -14.93 -2.86
C GLY A 85 -5.19 -13.69 -2.07
N ARG A 86 -4.63 -13.84 -0.88
CA ARG A 86 -4.33 -12.70 -0.01
C ARG A 86 -3.01 -12.09 -0.47
N PRO A 87 -2.81 -10.76 -0.38
CA PRO A 87 -1.53 -10.14 -0.68
C PRO A 87 -0.39 -10.82 0.09
N ALA A 88 0.73 -11.06 -0.59
CA ALA A 88 1.90 -11.74 -0.05
C ALA A 88 3.21 -11.01 -0.38
N ALA A 89 3.33 -10.51 -1.61
CA ALA A 89 4.44 -9.66 -2.02
C ALA A 89 3.97 -8.52 -2.92
N VAL A 90 4.73 -7.42 -2.93
CA VAL A 90 4.39 -6.20 -3.66
C VAL A 90 5.64 -5.65 -4.33
N VAL A 91 5.52 -5.22 -5.58
CA VAL A 91 6.59 -4.52 -6.29
C VAL A 91 6.05 -3.18 -6.79
N ILE A 92 6.81 -2.12 -6.55
CA ILE A 92 6.50 -0.77 -7.02
C ILE A 92 7.65 -0.28 -7.89
N GLU A 93 7.30 0.14 -9.09
CA GLU A 93 8.20 0.84 -10.02
C GLU A 93 7.60 2.23 -10.25
N ALA A 94 8.30 3.28 -9.87
CA ALA A 94 7.78 4.65 -9.97
C ALA A 94 8.86 5.67 -10.31
N ARG A 95 8.43 6.88 -10.67
CA ARG A 95 9.29 8.03 -10.91
C ARG A 95 8.69 9.28 -10.28
N ASP A 96 9.54 10.14 -9.75
CA ASP A 96 9.13 11.43 -9.19
C ASP A 96 9.38 12.62 -10.12
N GLU A 97 8.86 13.78 -9.75
CA GLU A 97 8.99 15.04 -10.52
C GLU A 97 10.45 15.56 -10.61
N LEU A 98 11.37 15.03 -9.80
CA LEU A 98 12.81 15.31 -9.91
C LEU A 98 13.53 14.33 -10.86
N GLY A 99 12.77 13.40 -11.47
CA GLY A 99 13.25 12.41 -12.40
C GLY A 99 13.90 11.19 -11.74
N ARG A 100 13.79 11.04 -10.42
CA ARG A 100 14.37 9.93 -9.64
C ARG A 100 13.47 8.71 -9.74
N SER A 101 14.04 7.54 -10.04
CA SER A 101 13.30 6.27 -10.11
C SER A 101 13.24 5.59 -8.73
N LEU A 102 12.08 5.06 -8.37
CA LEU A 102 11.84 4.20 -7.20
C LEU A 102 11.63 2.75 -7.68
N HIS A 103 12.43 1.84 -7.16
CA HIS A 103 12.13 0.41 -7.13
C HIS A 103 11.96 0.00 -5.66
N ALA A 104 10.78 -0.49 -5.30
CA ALA A 104 10.52 -0.99 -3.95
C ALA A 104 9.94 -2.40 -4.02
N SER A 105 10.56 -3.33 -3.30
CA SER A 105 10.09 -4.71 -3.15
C SER A 105 9.60 -4.94 -1.72
N GLY A 106 8.40 -5.49 -1.58
CA GLY A 106 7.68 -5.62 -0.32
C GLY A 106 7.32 -7.06 -0.03
N THR A 107 7.55 -7.51 1.21
CA THR A 107 7.04 -8.79 1.73
C THR A 107 5.99 -8.52 2.81
N VAL A 108 4.78 -9.04 2.63
CA VAL A 108 3.69 -8.87 3.60
C VAL A 108 3.87 -9.87 4.74
N VAL A 109 4.26 -9.38 5.92
CA VAL A 109 4.62 -10.23 7.07
C VAL A 109 3.46 -10.49 8.02
N SER A 110 2.45 -9.62 8.02
CA SER A 110 1.20 -9.80 8.75
C SER A 110 0.07 -9.10 8.01
N ARG A 111 -1.17 -9.57 8.20
CA ARG A 111 -2.32 -9.03 7.48
C ARG A 111 -3.60 -9.06 8.31
N MET A 112 -4.45 -8.08 8.10
CA MET A 112 -5.83 -8.08 8.57
C MET A 112 -6.78 -7.67 7.45
N ALA A 113 -7.99 -8.24 7.46
CA ALA A 113 -9.09 -7.74 6.64
C ALA A 113 -9.82 -6.66 7.43
N PHE A 114 -10.03 -5.50 6.79
CA PHE A 114 -10.71 -4.36 7.38
C PHE A 114 -11.85 -3.91 6.47
N THR A 115 -13.05 -3.77 7.04
CA THR A 115 -14.26 -3.36 6.32
C THR A 115 -14.81 -2.07 6.93
N PRO A 116 -14.22 -0.90 6.63
CA PRO A 116 -14.59 0.36 7.29
C PRO A 116 -16.01 0.83 6.96
N TYR A 117 -16.58 0.37 5.84
CA TYR A 117 -17.98 0.58 5.46
C TYR A 117 -18.42 -0.50 4.45
N PRO A 118 -19.74 -0.71 4.24
CA PRO A 118 -20.25 -1.92 3.56
C PRO A 118 -19.72 -2.20 2.15
N SER A 119 -19.29 -1.16 1.41
CA SER A 119 -18.72 -1.33 0.07
C SER A 119 -17.21 -1.38 0.01
N MET A 120 -16.51 -1.34 1.13
CA MET A 120 -15.05 -1.39 1.18
C MET A 120 -14.57 -2.62 1.95
N LEU A 121 -13.75 -3.41 1.26
CA LEU A 121 -12.93 -4.47 1.83
C LEU A 121 -11.47 -4.05 1.60
N THR A 122 -10.67 -4.02 2.65
CA THR A 122 -9.24 -3.73 2.54
C THR A 122 -8.45 -4.85 3.20
N TRP A 123 -7.45 -5.37 2.50
CA TRP A 123 -6.36 -6.07 3.15
C TRP A 123 -5.33 -5.04 3.61
N CYS A 124 -5.19 -4.87 4.91
CA CYS A 124 -4.10 -4.09 5.51
C CYS A 124 -2.95 -5.06 5.81
N GLY A 125 -1.85 -4.91 5.09
CA GLY A 125 -0.64 -5.73 5.25
C GLY A 125 0.48 -4.94 5.88
N MET A 126 0.98 -5.37 7.04
CA MET A 126 2.29 -4.93 7.52
C MET A 126 3.35 -5.47 6.56
N THR A 127 4.17 -4.59 6.02
CA THR A 127 5.09 -4.92 4.93
C THR A 127 6.50 -4.48 5.27
N THR A 128 7.45 -5.41 5.15
CA THR A 128 8.87 -5.09 5.08
C THR A 128 9.21 -4.71 3.65
N TRP A 129 9.91 -3.60 3.48
CA TRP A 129 10.31 -3.08 2.19
C TRP A 129 11.83 -3.15 2.03
N ASP A 130 12.28 -3.35 0.79
CA ASP A 130 13.62 -3.04 0.32
C ASP A 130 13.49 -2.00 -0.79
N PHE A 131 14.14 -0.85 -0.62
CA PHE A 131 14.23 0.20 -1.61
C PHE A 131 15.51 1.00 -1.39
N ASP A 132 16.18 1.42 -2.47
CA ASP A 132 17.46 2.14 -2.40
C ASP A 132 18.54 1.42 -1.57
N GLY A 133 18.53 0.08 -1.56
CA GLY A 133 19.42 -0.74 -0.76
C GLY A 133 19.20 -0.62 0.76
N GLN A 134 18.04 -0.08 1.18
CA GLN A 134 17.66 0.10 2.57
C GLN A 134 16.44 -0.74 2.91
N GLN A 135 16.47 -1.35 4.09
CA GLN A 135 15.30 -2.00 4.68
C GLN A 135 14.39 -0.94 5.31
N GLY A 136 13.11 -0.98 4.97
CA GLY A 136 12.08 -0.16 5.59
C GLY A 136 10.88 -0.95 6.08
N TRP A 137 10.03 -0.29 6.86
CA TRP A 137 8.76 -0.83 7.34
C TRP A 137 7.62 0.08 6.94
N GLY A 138 6.44 -0.51 6.75
CA GLY A 138 5.22 0.25 6.53
C GLY A 138 4.06 -0.67 6.19
N GLU A 139 3.20 -0.21 5.29
CA GLU A 139 1.96 -0.90 4.98
C GLU A 139 1.77 -1.04 3.47
N ASP A 140 1.12 -2.12 3.07
CA ASP A 140 0.41 -2.23 1.81
C ASP A 140 -1.09 -2.44 2.09
N GLN A 141 -1.91 -1.51 1.60
CA GLN A 141 -3.36 -1.61 1.60
C GLN A 141 -3.85 -1.97 0.20
N ASP A 142 -4.52 -3.11 0.12
CA ASP A 142 -5.16 -3.61 -1.09
C ASP A 142 -6.67 -3.47 -0.94
N VAL A 143 -7.21 -2.39 -1.48
CA VAL A 143 -8.60 -1.95 -1.30
C VAL A 143 -9.47 -2.44 -2.45
N TRP A 144 -10.64 -2.97 -2.11
CA TRP A 144 -11.61 -3.56 -3.02
C TRP A 144 -13.03 -3.15 -2.65
N SER A 145 -13.95 -3.29 -3.62
CA SER A 145 -15.34 -3.55 -3.24
C SER A 145 -15.54 -5.05 -3.00
N PRO A 146 -16.35 -5.47 -2.01
CA PRO A 146 -16.60 -6.90 -1.75
C PRO A 146 -17.13 -7.64 -2.99
N ARG A 147 -17.99 -6.99 -3.79
CA ARG A 147 -18.52 -7.56 -5.04
C ARG A 147 -17.42 -7.82 -6.06
N ARG A 148 -16.50 -6.88 -6.22
CA ARG A 148 -15.36 -7.00 -7.15
C ARG A 148 -14.42 -8.10 -6.68
N TRP A 149 -14.06 -8.10 -5.40
CA TRP A 149 -13.22 -9.13 -4.79
C TRP A 149 -13.78 -10.53 -5.03
N ARG A 150 -15.06 -10.75 -4.72
CA ARG A 150 -15.71 -12.05 -4.95
C ARG A 150 -15.61 -12.48 -6.41
N ARG A 151 -15.90 -11.59 -7.36
CA ARG A 151 -15.86 -11.91 -8.78
C ARG A 151 -14.45 -12.25 -9.26
N GLU A 152 -13.47 -11.43 -8.92
CA GLU A 152 -12.12 -11.52 -9.51
C GLU A 152 -11.20 -12.49 -8.77
N MET A 153 -11.43 -12.72 -7.47
CA MET A 153 -10.49 -13.48 -6.63
C MET A 153 -11.07 -14.80 -6.08
N ILE A 154 -12.39 -14.99 -6.14
CA ILE A 154 -13.07 -16.16 -5.56
C ILE A 154 -13.84 -16.97 -6.61
N ALA A 155 -14.64 -16.31 -7.45
CA ALA A 155 -15.66 -16.98 -8.27
C ALA A 155 -15.12 -17.97 -9.32
N ASP A 156 -13.84 -17.87 -9.68
CA ASP A 156 -13.18 -18.75 -10.66
C ASP A 156 -12.15 -19.71 -10.02
N ARG A 157 -12.21 -19.91 -8.70
CA ARG A 157 -11.41 -20.96 -8.05
C ARG A 157 -12.10 -22.31 -8.18
N PRO A 158 -11.37 -23.38 -8.56
CA PRO A 158 -11.91 -24.73 -8.61
C PRO A 158 -12.41 -25.19 -7.23
#